data_AF-A0A349Q1X1-F1
#
_entry.id   AF-A0A349Q1X1-F1
#
_cell.length_a   1.000
_cell.length_b   1.000
_cell.length_c   1.000
_cell.angle_alpha   90.00
_cell.angle_beta   90.00
_cell.angle_gamma   90.00
#
_symmetry.space_group_name_H-M   'P 1'
#
loop_
_entity.id
_entity.type
_entity.pdbx_description
1 polymer ?
#
loop_
_entity_poly.entity_id
_entity_poly.type
_entity_poly.pdbx_seq_one_letter_code
_entity_poly.pdbx_strand_id
1 'polypeptide(L)'
;MTIDIGFQSFREFRTIPINSIKAMKINTITDYKKEVKAKYEEAKTGNFSGFLLKPSPSELKNLCLVLFDKGYNKWDQEIVERFFELDDKSNKRKQIECFEVDKLRPISNFLKGKTEVTRVVNLDLIAILVDFNPRPYRKFLSRNKEELADGVAVNEILKIENREKEDRLELAVFEELKKKRVSKKMVFAVIPLFVFGAAGYSVKNIFFREKNCMVWAKNHYEAVECDKVNDSLEVCPFNQNVMDNFKKITICDTTTFFKNKNIDKPLVWYGKSPDKKEYEYFNQAGLHPETAKTLKPITQYIIRKYILKKE
;
A
#
# COMPACT_ATOMS: atom_id res chain seq x y z
N MET A 1 -81.12 29.52 18.82
CA MET A 1 -80.91 28.07 18.90
C MET A 1 -79.43 27.84 19.14
N THR A 2 -79.10 27.65 20.41
CA THR A 2 -77.77 27.39 20.96
C THR A 2 -77.33 25.99 20.55
N ILE A 3 -76.07 25.78 20.16
CA ILE A 3 -75.32 24.58 20.55
C ILE A 3 -73.88 24.99 20.89
N ASP A 4 -73.52 24.55 22.09
CA ASP A 4 -72.32 24.75 22.88
C ASP A 4 -71.14 23.84 22.50
N ILE A 5 -69.94 24.36 22.81
CA ILE A 5 -68.75 23.76 23.45
C ILE A 5 -68.15 22.47 22.89
N GLY A 6 -66.82 22.51 22.67
CA GLY A 6 -65.98 21.33 22.52
C GLY A 6 -64.48 21.61 22.65
N PHE A 7 -64.05 22.21 23.76
CA PHE A 7 -62.63 22.26 24.18
C PHE A 7 -62.30 20.96 24.91
N GLN A 8 -61.55 20.05 24.28
CA GLN A 8 -60.94 18.85 24.88
C GLN A 8 -59.67 18.54 24.08
N SER A 9 -58.47 18.90 24.56
CA SER A 9 -57.67 18.25 25.61
C SER A 9 -56.86 17.05 25.10
N PHE A 10 -55.60 16.98 25.58
CA PHE A 10 -54.61 15.89 25.50
C PHE A 10 -53.88 15.73 24.14
N ARG A 11 -52.54 15.70 24.05
CA ARG A 11 -51.55 15.11 24.96
C ARG A 11 -50.18 15.76 24.77
N GLU A 12 -49.57 16.14 25.89
CA GLU A 12 -48.13 16.09 26.20
C GLU A 12 -47.17 15.94 25.01
N PHE A 13 -46.58 17.04 24.56
CA PHE A 13 -45.21 16.98 24.06
C PHE A 13 -44.32 16.61 25.25
N ARG A 14 -44.11 15.31 25.46
CA ARG A 14 -43.01 14.84 26.32
C ARG A 14 -41.73 15.40 25.72
N THR A 15 -41.19 16.42 26.39
CA THR A 15 -39.81 16.81 26.22
C THR A 15 -38.97 15.56 26.42
N ILE A 16 -38.36 15.07 25.34
CA ILE A 16 -37.40 13.98 25.43
C ILE A 16 -36.26 14.53 26.29
N PRO A 17 -35.98 13.96 27.47
CA PRO A 17 -34.90 14.43 28.30
C PRO A 17 -33.59 14.26 27.52
N ILE A 18 -32.86 15.37 27.36
CA ILE A 18 -31.55 15.45 26.67
C ILE A 18 -30.51 14.48 27.30
N ASN A 19 -30.79 13.93 28.48
CA ASN A 19 -29.94 13.01 29.22
C ASN A 19 -30.16 11.50 28.95
N SER A 20 -30.86 11.10 27.87
CA SER A 20 -30.93 9.68 27.46
C SER A 20 -30.25 9.37 26.11
N ILE A 21 -29.38 10.26 25.63
CA ILE A 21 -28.40 9.89 24.61
C ILE A 21 -27.29 9.11 25.32
N LYS A 22 -27.48 7.79 25.48
CA LYS A 22 -26.41 6.84 25.77
C LYS A 22 -25.25 7.22 24.83
N ALA A 23 -24.13 7.70 25.39
CA ALA A 23 -23.04 8.31 24.64
C ALA A 23 -22.74 7.51 23.36
N MET A 24 -23.15 8.06 22.21
CA MET A 24 -23.01 7.43 20.91
C MET A 24 -21.51 7.35 20.64
N LYS A 25 -20.91 6.16 20.86
CA LYS A 25 -19.47 5.97 20.69
C LYS A 25 -19.17 5.94 19.20
N ILE A 26 -18.84 7.09 18.64
CA ILE A 26 -18.40 7.19 17.24
C ILE A 26 -17.00 6.58 17.17
N ASN A 27 -16.89 5.35 16.66
CA ASN A 27 -15.61 4.76 16.26
C ASN A 27 -14.79 5.75 15.42
N THR A 28 -13.59 6.07 15.91
CA THR A 28 -12.64 6.98 15.29
C THR A 28 -11.42 6.21 14.76
N ILE A 29 -10.57 6.89 13.98
CA ILE A 29 -9.27 6.33 13.57
C ILE A 29 -8.37 6.03 14.78
N THR A 30 -8.52 6.80 15.87
CA THR A 30 -7.82 6.58 17.13
C THR A 30 -8.28 5.29 17.82
N ASP A 31 -9.58 4.97 17.76
CA ASP A 31 -10.11 3.70 18.27
C ASP A 31 -9.59 2.52 17.46
N TYR A 32 -9.62 2.61 16.12
CA TYR A 32 -9.09 1.55 15.25
C TYR A 32 -7.61 1.28 15.52
N LYS A 33 -6.80 2.33 15.63
CA LYS A 33 -5.38 2.22 15.99
C LYS A 33 -5.19 1.51 17.33
N LYS A 34 -5.98 1.90 18.33
CA LYS A 34 -5.90 1.33 19.69
C LYS A 34 -6.27 -0.16 19.68
N GLU A 35 -7.34 -0.53 19.01
CA GLU A 35 -7.80 -1.93 18.93
C GLU A 35 -6.84 -2.81 18.13
N VAL A 36 -6.32 -2.32 17.00
CA VAL A 36 -5.31 -3.03 16.21
C VAL A 36 -4.02 -3.23 17.02
N LYS A 37 -3.58 -2.23 17.80
CA LYS A 37 -2.43 -2.37 18.70
C LYS A 37 -2.69 -3.40 19.80
N ALA A 38 -3.86 -3.39 20.41
CA ALA A 38 -4.23 -4.41 21.41
C ALA A 38 -4.18 -5.82 20.81
N LYS A 39 -4.71 -5.99 19.60
CA LYS A 39 -4.68 -7.27 18.89
C LYS A 39 -3.26 -7.72 18.53
N TYR A 40 -2.39 -6.78 18.19
CA TYR A 40 -0.98 -7.07 17.95
C TYR A 40 -0.27 -7.64 19.19
N GLU A 41 -0.54 -7.11 20.39
CA GLU A 41 0.03 -7.65 21.62
C GLU A 41 -0.42 -9.09 21.89
N GLU A 42 -1.68 -9.42 21.60
CA GLU A 42 -2.18 -10.81 21.63
C GLU A 42 -1.48 -11.68 20.57
N ALA A 43 -1.30 -11.16 19.35
CA ALA A 43 -0.72 -11.90 18.24
C ALA A 43 0.78 -12.24 18.43
N LYS A 44 1.49 -11.52 19.31
CA LYS A 44 2.89 -11.82 19.67
C LYS A 44 3.08 -13.18 20.33
N THR A 45 2.06 -13.72 21.01
CA THR A 45 2.12 -15.04 21.66
C THR A 45 1.43 -16.13 20.84
N GLY A 46 0.80 -15.76 19.72
CA GLY A 46 0.05 -16.68 18.87
C GLY A 46 0.87 -17.38 17.79
N ASN A 47 0.15 -17.89 16.78
CA ASN A 47 0.69 -18.71 15.68
C ASN A 47 1.74 -18.00 14.82
N PHE A 48 1.75 -16.66 14.79
CA PHE A 48 2.71 -15.87 14.02
C PHE A 48 3.74 -15.14 14.91
N SER A 49 3.88 -15.58 16.16
CA SER A 49 4.85 -15.04 17.13
C SER A 49 6.27 -14.92 16.57
N GLY A 50 6.72 -15.91 15.78
CA GLY A 50 8.04 -15.88 15.12
C GLY A 50 8.29 -14.62 14.27
N PHE A 51 7.25 -14.11 13.60
CA PHE A 51 7.32 -12.89 12.79
C PHE A 51 7.04 -11.62 13.61
N LEU A 52 6.12 -11.72 14.58
CA LEU A 52 5.55 -10.57 15.29
C LEU A 52 6.30 -10.18 16.58
N LEU A 53 7.12 -11.07 17.16
CA LEU A 53 7.95 -10.72 18.33
C LEU A 53 8.99 -9.66 17.98
N LYS A 54 9.57 -9.74 16.78
CA LYS A 54 10.58 -8.79 16.29
C LYS A 54 10.29 -8.43 14.84
N PRO A 55 9.23 -7.64 14.58
CA PRO A 55 8.71 -7.43 13.23
C PRO A 55 9.69 -6.56 12.44
N SER A 56 10.60 -7.18 11.70
CA SER A 56 11.43 -6.49 10.72
C SER A 56 10.63 -6.30 9.43
N PRO A 57 10.94 -5.29 8.60
CA PRO A 57 10.26 -5.14 7.32
C PRO A 57 10.29 -6.42 6.46
N SER A 58 11.40 -7.19 6.49
CA SER A 58 11.49 -8.49 5.82
C SER A 58 10.60 -9.56 6.45
N GLU A 59 10.52 -9.63 7.78
CA GLU A 59 9.63 -10.59 8.47
C GLU A 59 8.16 -10.30 8.17
N LEU A 60 7.78 -9.02 8.13
CA LEU A 60 6.43 -8.60 7.76
C LEU A 60 6.10 -9.00 6.32
N LYS A 61 7.06 -8.86 5.39
CA LYS A 61 6.89 -9.33 4.00
C LYS A 61 6.70 -10.84 3.94
N ASN A 62 7.54 -11.59 4.66
CA ASN A 62 7.43 -13.06 4.74
C ASN A 62 6.08 -13.48 5.31
N LEU A 63 5.59 -12.80 6.34
CA LEU A 63 4.26 -13.04 6.90
C LEU A 63 3.15 -12.76 5.87
N CYS A 64 3.25 -11.67 5.09
CA CYS A 64 2.31 -11.43 3.99
C CYS A 64 2.31 -12.58 2.98
N LEU A 65 3.48 -13.13 2.61
CA LEU A 65 3.55 -14.26 1.68
C LEU A 65 2.91 -15.52 2.26
N VAL A 66 3.14 -15.80 3.55
CA VAL A 66 2.50 -16.95 4.25
C VAL A 66 0.98 -16.78 4.30
N LEU A 67 0.49 -15.57 4.55
CA LEU A 67 -0.95 -15.28 4.56
C LEU A 67 -1.56 -15.34 3.16
N PHE A 68 -0.82 -14.90 2.13
CA PHE A 68 -1.22 -15.03 0.74
C PHE A 68 -1.43 -16.50 0.35
N ASP A 69 -0.51 -17.39 0.76
CA ASP A 69 -0.61 -18.84 0.48
C ASP A 69 -1.80 -19.50 1.21
N LYS A 70 -2.24 -18.94 2.35
CA LYS A 70 -3.44 -19.39 3.07
C LYS A 70 -4.75 -18.92 2.42
N GLY A 71 -4.66 -17.92 1.54
CA GLY A 71 -5.79 -17.30 0.87
C GLY A 71 -6.39 -16.12 1.65
N TYR A 72 -6.89 -15.15 0.90
CA TYR A 72 -7.52 -13.94 1.43
C TYR A 72 -9.02 -13.92 1.15
N ASN A 73 -9.77 -13.28 2.03
CA ASN A 73 -11.14 -12.87 1.71
C ASN A 73 -11.10 -11.68 0.72
N LYS A 74 -12.25 -11.34 0.13
CA LYS A 74 -12.36 -10.23 -0.84
C LYS A 74 -11.75 -8.92 -0.33
N TRP A 75 -12.01 -8.56 0.92
CA TRP A 75 -11.53 -7.31 1.50
C TRP A 75 -10.03 -7.35 1.79
N ASP A 76 -9.54 -8.46 2.33
CA ASP A 76 -8.12 -8.67 2.60
C ASP A 76 -7.33 -8.63 1.28
N GLN A 77 -7.89 -9.19 0.22
CA GLN A 77 -7.31 -9.14 -1.12
C GLN A 77 -7.25 -7.71 -1.66
N GLU A 78 -8.32 -6.91 -1.57
CA GLU A 78 -8.32 -5.50 -1.99
C GLU A 78 -7.28 -4.66 -1.22
N ILE A 79 -7.08 -4.92 0.08
CA ILE A 79 -6.08 -4.23 0.90
C ILE A 79 -4.66 -4.58 0.44
N VAL A 80 -4.39 -5.88 0.23
CA VAL A 80 -3.08 -6.38 -0.20
C VAL A 80 -2.76 -5.85 -1.60
N GLU A 81 -3.69 -5.95 -2.54
CA GLU A 81 -3.53 -5.43 -3.91
C GLU A 81 -3.21 -3.93 -3.91
N ARG A 82 -3.94 -3.16 -3.10
CA ARG A 82 -3.69 -1.71 -2.97
C ARG A 82 -2.34 -1.39 -2.34
N PHE A 83 -1.92 -2.12 -1.30
CA PHE A 83 -0.68 -1.82 -0.60
C PHE A 83 0.56 -2.21 -1.42
N PHE A 84 0.52 -3.39 -2.04
CA PHE A 84 1.63 -3.92 -2.83
C PHE A 84 1.63 -3.43 -4.28
N GLU A 85 0.64 -2.61 -4.67
CA GLU A 85 0.49 -2.07 -6.03
C GLU A 85 0.41 -3.21 -7.06
N LEU A 86 -0.39 -4.25 -6.75
CA LEU A 86 -0.43 -5.48 -7.54
C LEU A 86 -1.16 -5.28 -8.87
N ASP A 87 -0.60 -5.84 -9.95
CA ASP A 87 -1.26 -5.97 -11.25
C ASP A 87 -1.83 -7.38 -11.47
N ASP A 88 -2.85 -7.50 -12.34
CA ASP A 88 -3.43 -8.78 -12.76
C ASP A 88 -2.65 -9.46 -13.89
N LYS A 89 -1.64 -8.79 -14.45
CA LYS A 89 -0.90 -9.26 -15.63
C LYS A 89 0.19 -10.26 -15.27
N SER A 90 0.74 -10.16 -14.05
CA SER A 90 1.85 -10.96 -13.57
C SER A 90 1.50 -11.75 -12.31
N ASN A 91 2.39 -12.65 -11.88
CA ASN A 91 2.15 -13.49 -10.70
C ASN A 91 2.14 -12.65 -9.40
N LYS A 92 0.96 -12.41 -8.82
CA LYS A 92 0.75 -11.63 -7.59
C LYS A 92 1.67 -12.05 -6.43
N ARG A 93 1.93 -13.35 -6.27
CA ARG A 93 2.83 -13.84 -5.22
C ARG A 93 4.26 -13.36 -5.46
N LYS A 94 4.72 -13.40 -6.72
CA LYS A 94 6.05 -12.93 -7.12
C LYS A 94 6.20 -11.42 -6.93
N GLN A 95 5.14 -10.66 -7.22
CA GLN A 95 5.10 -9.23 -7.00
C GLN A 95 5.30 -8.87 -5.50
N ILE A 96 4.60 -9.57 -4.60
CA ILE A 96 4.80 -9.40 -3.14
C ILE A 96 6.22 -9.80 -2.74
N GLU A 97 6.77 -10.87 -3.32
CA GLU A 97 8.13 -11.34 -3.05
C GLU A 97 9.20 -10.31 -3.46
N CYS A 98 9.05 -9.68 -4.62
CA CYS A 98 9.97 -8.66 -5.13
C CYS A 98 9.71 -7.24 -4.59
N PHE A 99 8.66 -7.05 -3.79
CA PHE A 99 8.30 -5.74 -3.24
C PHE A 99 9.41 -5.12 -2.37
N GLU A 100 9.54 -3.80 -2.48
CA GLU A 100 10.50 -2.99 -1.72
C GLU A 100 10.27 -3.12 -0.22
N VAL A 101 11.22 -3.76 0.44
CA VAL A 101 11.15 -4.01 1.88
C VAL A 101 11.10 -2.70 2.69
N ASP A 102 11.68 -1.62 2.20
CA ASP A 102 11.66 -0.32 2.87
C ASP A 102 10.27 0.31 2.96
N LYS A 103 9.35 0.01 2.02
CA LYS A 103 7.95 0.48 2.08
C LYS A 103 7.19 -0.12 3.28
N LEU A 104 7.67 -1.23 3.87
CA LEU A 104 7.14 -1.84 5.10
C LEU A 104 7.73 -1.25 6.39
N ARG A 105 8.75 -0.38 6.29
CA ARG A 105 9.39 0.27 7.45
C ARG A 105 8.41 1.08 8.31
N PRO A 106 7.45 1.85 7.77
CA PRO A 106 6.45 2.54 8.58
C PRO A 106 5.59 1.59 9.43
N ILE A 107 5.25 0.41 8.91
CA ILE A 107 4.51 -0.61 9.64
C ILE A 107 5.38 -1.20 10.75
N SER A 108 6.62 -1.58 10.43
CA SER A 108 7.57 -2.10 11.42
C SER A 108 7.80 -1.10 12.56
N ASN A 109 7.96 0.19 12.26
CA ASN A 109 8.15 1.24 13.26
C ASN A 109 6.91 1.42 14.16
N PHE A 110 5.71 1.40 13.56
CA PHE A 110 4.46 1.49 14.30
C PHE A 110 4.29 0.31 15.27
N LEU A 111 4.51 -0.92 14.81
CA LEU A 111 4.43 -2.13 15.64
C LEU A 111 5.49 -2.19 16.76
N LYS A 112 6.67 -1.58 16.52
CA LYS A 112 7.72 -1.46 17.55
C LYS A 112 7.50 -0.29 18.52
N GLY A 113 6.43 0.49 18.37
CA GLY A 113 6.18 1.67 19.18
C GLY A 113 7.13 2.85 18.91
N LYS A 114 7.89 2.83 17.81
CA LYS A 114 8.77 3.95 17.40
C LYS A 114 8.00 5.13 16.82
N THR A 115 6.76 4.89 16.37
CA THR A 115 5.90 5.91 15.78
C THR A 115 4.47 5.66 16.19
N GLU A 116 3.78 6.70 16.67
CA GLU A 116 2.40 6.60 17.14
C GLU A 116 1.37 6.71 16.01
N VAL A 117 1.75 7.34 14.90
CA VAL A 117 0.88 7.62 13.75
C VAL A 117 1.35 6.86 12.52
N THR A 118 0.41 6.28 11.79
CA THR A 118 0.64 5.65 10.48
C THR A 118 -0.58 5.88 9.58
N ARG A 119 -0.43 5.62 8.28
CA ARG A 119 -1.49 5.81 7.27
C ARG A 119 -2.59 4.75 7.44
N VAL A 120 -3.81 5.05 7.00
CA VAL A 120 -4.95 4.10 7.05
C VAL A 120 -4.64 2.80 6.29
N VAL A 121 -4.02 2.90 5.10
CA VAL A 121 -3.61 1.73 4.31
C VAL A 121 -2.66 0.82 5.09
N ASN A 122 -1.75 1.40 5.87
CA ASN A 122 -0.82 0.65 6.71
C ASN A 122 -1.56 -0.04 7.87
N LEU A 123 -2.53 0.64 8.49
CA LEU A 123 -3.37 0.06 9.55
C LEU A 123 -4.20 -1.11 9.04
N ASP A 124 -4.75 -1.00 7.83
CA ASP A 124 -5.53 -2.06 7.20
C ASP A 124 -4.66 -3.28 6.91
N LEU A 125 -3.43 -3.09 6.43
CA LEU A 125 -2.50 -4.21 6.28
C LEU A 125 -2.12 -4.82 7.64
N ILE A 126 -1.85 -4.00 8.65
CA ILE A 126 -1.57 -4.50 10.01
C ILE A 126 -2.74 -5.33 10.53
N ALA A 127 -3.98 -4.88 10.30
CA ALA A 127 -5.17 -5.61 10.72
C ALA A 127 -5.24 -7.01 10.10
N ILE A 128 -4.75 -7.20 8.86
CA ILE A 128 -4.58 -8.54 8.26
C ILE A 128 -3.49 -9.33 9.00
N LEU A 129 -2.32 -8.73 9.23
CA LEU A 129 -1.18 -9.42 9.86
C LEU A 129 -1.46 -9.95 11.27
N VAL A 130 -2.33 -9.26 12.01
CA VAL A 130 -2.70 -9.63 13.40
C VAL A 130 -4.08 -10.28 13.49
N ASP A 131 -4.69 -10.59 12.34
CA ASP A 131 -6.05 -11.12 12.19
C ASP A 131 -7.11 -10.34 13.01
N PHE A 132 -7.04 -9.02 12.95
CA PHE A 132 -8.02 -8.12 13.58
C PHE A 132 -9.29 -8.01 12.74
N ASN A 133 -10.45 -8.25 13.35
CA ASN A 133 -11.77 -8.02 12.75
C ASN A 133 -12.54 -7.03 13.63
N PRO A 134 -13.25 -6.02 13.06
CA PRO A 134 -13.53 -5.83 11.63
C PRO A 134 -12.47 -5.00 10.88
N ARG A 135 -12.03 -5.51 9.73
CA ARG A 135 -11.14 -4.85 8.75
C ARG A 135 -11.81 -4.81 7.36
N PRO A 136 -11.53 -3.82 6.48
CA PRO A 136 -10.69 -2.62 6.64
C PRO A 136 -11.34 -1.54 7.54
N TYR A 137 -10.64 -0.43 7.77
CA TYR A 137 -11.09 0.71 8.59
C TYR A 137 -12.49 1.21 8.23
N ARG A 138 -12.87 1.24 6.94
CA ARG A 138 -14.23 1.62 6.52
C ARG A 138 -15.31 0.71 7.13
N LYS A 139 -15.02 -0.59 7.26
CA LYS A 139 -15.91 -1.57 7.89
C LYS A 139 -15.97 -1.35 9.40
N PHE A 140 -14.83 -1.04 10.03
CA PHE A 140 -14.76 -0.66 11.44
C PHE A 140 -15.63 0.56 11.79
N LEU A 141 -15.63 1.58 10.94
CA LEU A 141 -16.53 2.74 11.07
C LEU A 141 -18.01 2.35 10.94
N SER A 142 -18.30 1.37 10.09
CA SER A 142 -19.65 0.91 9.79
C SER A 142 -20.23 0.01 10.89
N ARG A 143 -19.41 -0.48 11.83
CA ARG A 143 -19.89 -1.18 13.03
C ARG A 143 -20.93 -0.36 13.81
N ASN A 144 -20.75 0.96 13.85
CA ASN A 144 -21.76 1.84 14.42
C ASN A 144 -23.06 1.80 13.60
N LYS A 145 -22.99 1.77 12.27
CA LYS A 145 -24.19 1.76 11.41
C LYS A 145 -25.00 0.48 11.53
N GLU A 146 -24.38 -0.67 11.78
CA GLU A 146 -25.10 -1.94 12.03
C GLU A 146 -25.69 -1.98 13.45
N GLU A 147 -25.00 -1.44 14.46
CA GLU A 147 -25.55 -1.28 15.82
C GLU A 147 -26.60 -0.16 15.93
N LEU A 148 -26.58 0.83 15.01
CA LEU A 148 -27.59 1.91 14.87
C LEU A 148 -28.69 1.58 13.84
N ALA A 149 -28.56 0.50 13.05
CA ALA A 149 -29.58 0.09 12.08
C ALA A 149 -30.84 -0.47 12.75
N ASP A 150 -30.76 -0.80 14.04
CA ASP A 150 -31.93 -1.09 14.87
C ASP A 150 -32.68 0.20 15.31
N GLY A 151 -32.24 1.38 14.83
CA GLY A 151 -32.81 2.69 15.18
C GLY A 151 -32.71 3.77 14.08
N VAL A 152 -33.53 3.63 13.02
CA VAL A 152 -34.23 4.69 12.24
C VAL A 152 -33.43 5.84 11.55
N ALA A 153 -33.55 5.89 10.21
CA ALA A 153 -33.66 7.05 9.28
C ALA A 153 -32.66 8.24 9.25
N VAL A 154 -31.39 8.09 9.62
CA VAL A 154 -30.40 9.20 9.48
C VAL A 154 -29.84 9.36 8.05
N ASN A 155 -29.83 8.29 7.24
CA ASN A 155 -29.19 8.31 5.91
C ASN A 155 -29.95 9.15 4.86
N GLU A 156 -31.25 9.39 5.03
CA GLU A 156 -32.02 10.21 4.08
C GLU A 156 -31.77 11.71 4.29
N ILE A 157 -31.71 12.15 5.54
CA ILE A 157 -31.50 13.57 5.89
C ILE A 157 -30.11 14.05 5.41
N LEU A 158 -29.07 13.21 5.58
CA LEU A 158 -27.72 13.55 5.13
C LEU A 158 -27.58 13.64 3.60
N LYS A 159 -28.40 12.90 2.84
CA LYS A 159 -28.41 12.96 1.38
C LYS A 159 -29.13 14.21 0.86
N ILE A 160 -30.05 14.78 1.63
CA ILE A 160 -30.77 16.00 1.26
C ILE A 160 -29.86 17.21 1.49
N GLU A 161 -29.19 17.29 2.63
CA GLU A 161 -28.33 18.44 2.97
C GLU A 161 -27.10 18.57 2.04
N ASN A 162 -26.54 17.44 1.59
CA ASN A 162 -25.40 17.46 0.68
C ASN A 162 -25.77 17.93 -0.73
N ARG A 163 -26.97 17.59 -1.23
CA ARG A 163 -27.45 18.05 -2.55
C ARG A 163 -27.67 19.56 -2.59
N GLU A 164 -28.27 20.14 -1.55
CA GLU A 164 -28.46 21.60 -1.48
C GLU A 164 -27.15 22.40 -1.40
N LYS A 165 -26.07 21.80 -0.89
CA LYS A 165 -24.74 22.43 -0.88
C LYS A 165 -24.05 22.36 -2.23
N GLU A 166 -24.17 21.25 -2.96
CA GLU A 166 -23.64 21.10 -4.32
C GLU A 166 -24.33 22.07 -5.28
N ASP A 167 -25.66 22.17 -5.25
CA ASP A 167 -26.43 23.06 -6.14
C ASP A 167 -26.09 24.54 -5.92
N ARG A 168 -25.88 24.97 -4.66
CA ARG A 168 -25.48 26.35 -4.34
C ARG A 168 -24.05 26.68 -4.78
N LEU A 169 -23.14 25.70 -4.73
CA LEU A 169 -21.77 25.89 -5.18
C LEU A 169 -21.71 26.01 -6.72
N GLU A 170 -22.50 25.20 -7.42
CA GLU A 170 -22.54 25.21 -8.88
C GLU A 170 -23.07 26.54 -9.43
N LEU A 171 -24.10 27.10 -8.81
CA LEU A 171 -24.65 28.42 -9.14
C LEU A 171 -23.64 29.56 -8.91
N ALA A 172 -22.87 29.50 -7.82
CA ALA A 172 -21.84 30.51 -7.51
C ALA A 172 -20.68 30.46 -8.51
N VAL A 173 -20.29 29.26 -8.96
CA VAL A 173 -19.23 29.09 -9.98
C VAL A 173 -19.68 29.62 -11.34
N PHE A 174 -20.94 29.39 -11.73
CA PHE A 174 -21.48 29.87 -13.01
C PHE A 174 -21.57 31.41 -13.09
N GLU A 175 -21.88 32.07 -11.98
CA GLU A 175 -21.88 33.54 -11.88
C GLU A 175 -20.48 34.13 -12.08
N GLU A 176 -19.45 33.52 -11.47
CA GLU A 176 -18.05 33.94 -11.63
C GLU A 176 -17.54 33.79 -13.07
N LEU A 177 -18.01 32.77 -13.81
CA LEU A 177 -17.60 32.54 -15.19
C LEU A 177 -18.20 33.56 -16.18
N LYS A 178 -19.39 34.12 -15.92
CA LYS A 178 -20.03 35.12 -16.80
C LYS A 178 -19.37 36.50 -16.77
N LYS A 179 -18.57 36.81 -15.75
CA LYS A 179 -18.02 38.16 -15.52
C LYS A 179 -16.76 38.47 -16.35
N LYS A 180 -16.12 37.47 -16.97
CA LYS A 180 -14.94 37.66 -17.83
C LYS A 180 -15.33 37.85 -19.30
N ARG A 181 -15.35 39.11 -19.74
CA ARG A 181 -15.52 39.48 -21.16
C ARG A 181 -14.22 39.20 -21.92
N VAL A 182 -14.13 38.07 -22.61
CA VAL A 182 -12.93 37.65 -23.38
C VAL A 182 -12.81 38.45 -24.68
N SER A 183 -11.66 39.10 -24.89
CA SER A 183 -11.33 39.83 -26.13
C SER A 183 -11.23 38.87 -27.32
N LYS A 184 -11.89 39.20 -28.44
CA LYS A 184 -11.89 38.38 -29.68
C LYS A 184 -10.48 38.10 -30.24
N LYS A 185 -9.47 38.88 -29.85
CA LYS A 185 -8.07 38.67 -30.26
C LYS A 185 -7.35 37.55 -29.49
N MET A 186 -7.80 37.20 -28.27
CA MET A 186 -7.19 36.08 -27.51
C MET A 186 -7.64 34.70 -28.02
N VAL A 187 -8.82 34.59 -28.64
CA VAL A 187 -9.36 33.32 -29.15
C VAL A 187 -8.44 32.72 -30.23
N PHE A 188 -7.88 33.57 -31.09
CA PHE A 188 -6.97 33.13 -32.17
C PHE A 188 -5.57 32.70 -31.67
N ALA A 189 -5.17 33.06 -30.46
CA ALA A 189 -3.86 32.68 -29.90
C ALA A 189 -3.93 31.41 -29.03
N VAL A 190 -5.04 31.21 -28.31
CA VAL A 190 -5.18 30.09 -27.36
C VAL A 190 -5.59 28.79 -28.05
N ILE A 191 -6.42 28.85 -29.10
CA ILE A 191 -6.90 27.66 -29.82
C ILE A 191 -5.76 26.90 -30.52
N PRO A 192 -4.85 27.54 -31.27
CA PRO A 192 -3.73 26.82 -31.89
C PRO A 192 -2.81 26.19 -30.84
N LEU A 193 -2.53 26.89 -29.74
CA LEU A 193 -1.67 26.37 -28.66
C LEU A 193 -2.26 25.11 -28.01
N PHE A 194 -3.59 25.09 -27.81
CA PHE A 194 -4.30 23.91 -27.29
C PHE A 194 -4.32 22.75 -28.28
N VAL A 195 -4.52 23.02 -29.57
CA VAL A 195 -4.54 21.99 -30.63
C VAL A 195 -3.14 21.41 -30.86
N PHE A 196 -2.10 22.24 -30.94
CA PHE A 196 -0.71 21.77 -31.06
C PHE A 196 -0.22 21.08 -29.78
N GLY A 197 -0.63 21.55 -28.59
CA GLY A 197 -0.36 20.89 -27.32
C GLY A 197 -1.03 19.51 -27.22
N ALA A 198 -2.30 19.40 -27.62
CA ALA A 198 -3.03 18.12 -27.63
C ALA A 198 -2.47 17.13 -28.66
N ALA A 199 -2.10 17.61 -29.85
CA ALA A 199 -1.44 16.80 -30.87
C ALA A 199 -0.06 16.31 -30.40
N GLY A 200 0.77 17.18 -29.82
CA GLY A 200 2.08 16.81 -29.26
C GLY A 200 1.98 15.85 -28.07
N TYR A 201 0.98 16.03 -27.21
CA TYR A 201 0.73 15.14 -26.07
C TYR A 201 0.29 13.74 -26.54
N SER A 202 -0.52 13.66 -27.59
CA SER A 202 -1.00 12.39 -28.16
C SER A 202 0.13 11.55 -28.77
N VAL A 203 1.18 12.21 -29.30
CA VAL A 203 2.35 11.52 -29.86
C VAL A 203 3.27 10.93 -28.78
N LYS A 204 3.29 11.50 -27.56
CA LYS A 204 4.10 10.96 -26.45
C LYS A 204 3.69 9.54 -26.08
N ASN A 205 2.40 9.24 -26.03
CA ASN A 205 1.90 7.88 -25.73
C ASN A 205 2.18 6.86 -26.84
N ILE A 206 2.38 7.32 -28.08
CA ILE A 206 2.68 6.43 -29.22
C ILE A 206 4.17 6.06 -29.24
N PHE A 207 5.06 7.00 -28.90
CA PHE A 207 6.51 6.76 -28.90
C PHE A 207 7.07 6.23 -27.58
N PHE A 208 6.50 6.60 -26.43
CA PHE A 208 6.89 6.08 -25.12
C PHE A 208 5.89 5.02 -24.67
N ARG A 209 5.97 3.82 -25.26
CA ARG A 209 5.29 2.65 -24.69
C ARG A 209 5.88 2.39 -23.31
N GLU A 210 5.05 2.47 -22.27
CA GLU A 210 5.49 2.30 -20.89
C GLU A 210 6.10 0.90 -20.69
N LYS A 211 7.41 0.86 -20.45
CA LYS A 211 8.11 -0.38 -20.09
C LYS A 211 7.79 -0.71 -18.64
N ASN A 212 6.69 -1.42 -18.43
CA ASN A 212 6.13 -1.70 -17.10
C ASN A 212 6.68 -2.97 -16.43
N CYS A 213 7.64 -3.66 -17.06
CA CYS A 213 8.35 -4.80 -16.48
C CYS A 213 9.87 -4.68 -16.62
N MET A 214 10.59 -5.49 -15.87
CA MET A 214 12.03 -5.68 -15.96
C MET A 214 12.39 -7.16 -15.89
N VAL A 215 13.42 -7.58 -16.64
CA VAL A 215 13.92 -8.96 -16.68
C VAL A 215 15.38 -9.01 -16.27
N TRP A 216 15.80 -10.10 -15.63
CA TRP A 216 17.18 -10.28 -15.26
C TRP A 216 18.04 -10.64 -16.47
N ALA A 217 18.91 -9.74 -16.89
CA ALA A 217 19.79 -9.89 -18.04
C ALA A 217 21.25 -10.03 -17.57
N LYS A 218 21.71 -11.28 -17.42
CA LYS A 218 23.09 -11.70 -17.06
C LYS A 218 23.59 -11.20 -15.70
N ASN A 219 23.69 -9.88 -15.53
CA ASN A 219 24.22 -9.22 -14.34
C ASN A 219 23.41 -8.02 -13.82
N HIS A 220 22.33 -7.62 -14.49
CA HIS A 220 21.49 -6.50 -14.09
C HIS A 220 20.05 -6.70 -14.61
N TYR A 221 19.12 -5.83 -14.22
CA TYR A 221 17.77 -5.84 -14.79
C TYR A 221 17.67 -4.92 -16.00
N GLU A 222 16.93 -5.35 -17.03
CA GLU A 222 16.62 -4.57 -18.22
C GLU A 222 15.11 -4.36 -18.36
N ALA A 223 14.69 -3.14 -18.72
CA ALA A 223 13.29 -2.79 -18.88
C ALA A 223 12.68 -3.37 -20.18
N VAL A 224 11.58 -4.11 -20.03
CA VAL A 224 10.89 -4.82 -21.12
C VAL A 224 9.38 -4.61 -21.09
N GLU A 225 8.74 -4.93 -22.21
CA GLU A 225 7.28 -5.03 -22.29
C GLU A 225 6.85 -6.38 -21.70
N CYS A 226 6.00 -6.37 -20.66
CA CYS A 226 5.55 -7.59 -19.97
C CYS A 226 4.94 -8.62 -20.95
N ASP A 227 4.22 -8.14 -21.97
CA ASP A 227 3.44 -8.96 -22.90
C ASP A 227 4.30 -9.69 -23.95
N LYS A 228 5.61 -9.44 -24.00
CA LYS A 228 6.54 -10.04 -24.98
C LYS A 228 7.46 -11.11 -24.41
N VAL A 229 7.42 -11.35 -23.10
CA VAL A 229 8.31 -12.31 -22.45
C VAL A 229 7.52 -13.57 -22.09
N ASN A 230 7.83 -14.68 -22.77
CA ASN A 230 7.13 -15.96 -22.58
C ASN A 230 7.49 -16.67 -21.26
N ASP A 231 8.62 -16.33 -20.63
CA ASP A 231 9.06 -16.98 -19.40
C ASP A 231 8.67 -16.18 -18.16
N SER A 232 7.66 -16.66 -17.44
CA SER A 232 7.09 -15.96 -16.27
C SER A 232 8.01 -15.94 -15.04
N LEU A 233 9.08 -16.73 -15.03
CA LEU A 233 9.95 -16.86 -13.85
C LEU A 233 10.98 -15.73 -13.71
N GLU A 234 11.30 -15.05 -14.82
CA GLU A 234 12.34 -14.00 -14.87
C GLU A 234 11.79 -12.58 -14.96
N VAL A 235 10.48 -12.43 -15.13
CA VAL A 235 9.80 -11.14 -15.31
C VAL A 235 9.37 -10.59 -13.96
N CYS A 236 9.89 -9.41 -13.62
CA CYS A 236 9.47 -8.63 -12.45
C CYS A 236 8.71 -7.36 -12.88
N PRO A 237 7.81 -6.83 -12.04
CA PRO A 237 7.25 -5.49 -12.22
C PRO A 237 8.35 -4.43 -12.28
N PHE A 238 8.12 -3.36 -13.03
CA PHE A 238 9.09 -2.29 -13.16
C PHE A 238 9.40 -1.64 -11.81
N ASN A 239 10.68 -1.65 -11.45
CA ASN A 239 11.18 -0.93 -10.29
C ASN A 239 12.50 -0.22 -10.64
N GLN A 240 12.44 1.10 -10.76
CA GLN A 240 13.59 1.93 -11.15
C GLN A 240 14.79 1.74 -10.21
N ASN A 241 14.56 1.69 -8.89
CA ASN A 241 15.64 1.58 -7.91
C ASN A 241 16.36 0.23 -8.02
N VAL A 242 15.61 -0.86 -8.11
CA VAL A 242 16.17 -2.20 -8.29
C VAL A 242 16.91 -2.28 -9.62
N MET A 243 16.35 -1.73 -10.70
CA MET A 243 16.99 -1.73 -12.01
C MET A 243 18.33 -0.97 -12.03
N ASP A 244 18.38 0.23 -11.43
CA ASP A 244 19.57 1.06 -11.47
C ASP A 244 20.68 0.55 -10.54
N ASN A 245 20.29 0.00 -9.39
CA ASN A 245 21.21 -0.28 -8.29
C ASN A 245 21.52 -1.76 -8.11
N PHE A 246 20.59 -2.69 -8.36
CA PHE A 246 20.80 -4.12 -8.09
C PHE A 246 21.61 -4.78 -9.21
N LYS A 247 22.85 -5.16 -8.91
CA LYS A 247 23.79 -5.74 -9.88
C LYS A 247 24.50 -6.96 -9.31
N LYS A 248 24.68 -7.97 -10.16
CA LYS A 248 25.62 -9.07 -9.93
C LYS A 248 27.02 -8.54 -10.19
N ILE A 249 27.91 -8.78 -9.25
CA ILE A 249 29.28 -8.31 -9.29
C ILE A 249 30.24 -9.48 -9.44
N THR A 250 31.36 -9.20 -10.11
CA THR A 250 32.49 -10.13 -10.15
C THR A 250 33.42 -9.79 -8.99
N ILE A 251 33.91 -10.82 -8.30
CA ILE A 251 34.78 -10.66 -7.14
C ILE A 251 36.17 -11.18 -7.45
N CYS A 252 37.17 -10.41 -7.02
CA CYS A 252 38.59 -10.78 -6.99
C CYS A 252 39.20 -10.43 -5.62
N ASP A 253 40.47 -10.76 -5.42
CA ASP A 253 41.16 -10.63 -4.12
C ASP A 253 41.30 -9.18 -3.63
N THR A 254 41.19 -8.20 -4.54
CA THR A 254 41.23 -6.77 -4.22
C THR A 254 39.85 -6.18 -3.89
N THR A 255 38.78 -7.00 -3.89
CA THR A 255 37.41 -6.54 -3.65
C THR A 255 37.20 -6.09 -2.21
N THR A 256 36.57 -4.92 -2.02
CA THR A 256 36.23 -4.44 -0.68
C THR A 256 34.89 -5.03 -0.21
N PHE A 257 34.95 -5.98 0.72
CA PHE A 257 33.76 -6.69 1.23
C PHE A 257 33.02 -5.96 2.36
N PHE A 258 33.70 -5.08 3.10
CA PHE A 258 33.18 -4.48 4.33
C PHE A 258 33.44 -2.98 4.38
N LYS A 259 32.42 -2.20 4.73
CA LYS A 259 32.54 -0.73 4.84
C LYS A 259 33.46 -0.38 6.00
N ASN A 260 34.50 0.41 5.73
CA ASN A 260 35.51 0.82 6.73
C ASN A 260 36.12 -0.36 7.51
N LYS A 261 36.24 -1.54 6.87
CA LYS A 261 36.71 -2.79 7.49
C LYS A 261 35.85 -3.27 8.67
N ASN A 262 34.62 -2.79 8.81
CA ASN A 262 33.68 -3.24 9.83
C ASN A 262 32.87 -4.45 9.32
N ILE A 263 33.07 -5.61 9.96
CA ILE A 263 32.45 -6.90 9.61
C ILE A 263 30.91 -6.85 9.67
N ASP A 264 30.34 -6.01 10.53
CA ASP A 264 28.88 -5.85 10.68
C ASP A 264 28.24 -5.03 9.55
N LYS A 265 29.05 -4.46 8.64
CA LYS A 265 28.60 -3.61 7.53
C LYS A 265 29.07 -4.18 6.18
N PRO A 266 28.49 -5.30 5.73
CA PRO A 266 28.82 -5.91 4.45
C PRO A 266 28.45 -4.98 3.29
N LEU A 267 29.30 -4.95 2.26
CA LEU A 267 29.06 -4.28 0.98
C LEU A 267 28.72 -5.28 -0.14
N VAL A 268 28.78 -6.57 0.17
CA VAL A 268 28.58 -7.67 -0.76
C VAL A 268 27.61 -8.67 -0.15
N TRP A 269 26.72 -9.19 -1.00
CA TRP A 269 25.78 -10.24 -0.68
C TRP A 269 26.01 -11.43 -1.62
N TYR A 270 25.71 -12.64 -1.15
CA TYR A 270 25.96 -13.85 -1.92
C TYR A 270 24.78 -14.83 -1.88
N GLY A 271 24.65 -15.63 -2.94
CA GLY A 271 23.65 -16.68 -3.09
C GLY A 271 24.22 -17.85 -3.90
N LYS A 272 23.62 -19.04 -3.77
CA LYS A 272 23.99 -20.17 -4.63
C LYS A 272 23.36 -19.97 -6.01
N SER A 273 24.11 -20.28 -7.07
CA SER A 273 23.59 -20.31 -8.44
C SER A 273 22.43 -21.32 -8.57
N PRO A 274 21.58 -21.22 -9.61
CA PRO A 274 20.51 -22.18 -9.86
C PRO A 274 20.99 -23.63 -9.90
N ASP A 275 22.16 -23.86 -10.51
CA ASP A 275 22.82 -25.16 -10.59
C ASP A 275 23.42 -25.63 -9.27
N LYS A 276 23.43 -24.78 -8.23
CA LYS A 276 24.00 -24.99 -6.88
C LYS A 276 25.50 -25.30 -6.85
N LYS A 277 26.20 -25.14 -7.97
CA LYS A 277 27.64 -25.44 -8.12
C LYS A 277 28.53 -24.31 -7.61
N GLU A 278 28.13 -23.06 -7.83
CA GLU A 278 28.94 -21.89 -7.48
C GLU A 278 28.15 -20.87 -6.65
N TYR A 279 28.89 -19.93 -6.05
CA TYR A 279 28.31 -18.76 -5.40
C TYR A 279 28.34 -17.57 -6.35
N GLU A 280 27.21 -16.91 -6.44
CA GLU A 280 27.05 -15.64 -7.13
C GLU A 280 27.02 -14.50 -6.12
N TYR A 281 27.50 -13.33 -6.55
CA TYR A 281 27.69 -12.19 -5.68
C TYR A 281 26.99 -10.94 -6.21
N PHE A 282 26.50 -10.12 -5.30
CA PHE A 282 25.65 -8.97 -5.58
C PHE A 282 26.07 -7.78 -4.72
N ASN A 283 25.84 -6.58 -5.24
CA ASN A 283 26.22 -5.32 -4.60
C ASN A 283 25.23 -4.81 -3.53
N GLN A 284 24.09 -5.48 -3.36
CA GLN A 284 23.08 -5.11 -2.36
C GLN A 284 22.29 -6.32 -1.86
N ALA A 285 21.59 -6.15 -0.74
CA ALA A 285 20.66 -7.14 -0.23
C ALA A 285 19.48 -7.31 -1.18
N GLY A 286 18.90 -8.51 -1.20
CA GLY A 286 17.72 -8.79 -2.04
C GLY A 286 17.48 -10.28 -2.18
N LEU A 287 16.73 -10.62 -3.21
CA LEU A 287 16.50 -12.00 -3.63
C LEU A 287 17.37 -12.31 -4.85
N HIS A 288 17.81 -13.55 -4.94
CA HIS A 288 18.50 -14.02 -6.13
C HIS A 288 17.52 -14.01 -7.31
N PRO A 289 17.86 -13.37 -8.44
CA PRO A 289 16.93 -13.17 -9.56
C PRO A 289 16.39 -14.50 -10.11
N GLU A 290 17.26 -15.49 -10.28
CA GLU A 290 16.88 -16.79 -10.87
C GLU A 290 16.36 -17.82 -9.83
N THR A 291 16.84 -17.79 -8.58
CA THR A 291 16.47 -18.81 -7.58
C THR A 291 15.43 -18.35 -6.56
N ALA A 292 15.08 -17.05 -6.57
CA ALA A 292 14.22 -16.38 -5.60
C ALA A 292 14.67 -16.46 -4.12
N LYS A 293 15.82 -17.08 -3.82
CA LYS A 293 16.30 -17.23 -2.45
C LYS A 293 16.90 -15.93 -1.93
N THR A 294 16.71 -15.67 -0.64
CA THR A 294 17.31 -14.50 0.03
C THR A 294 18.83 -14.55 -0.04
N LEU A 295 19.43 -13.46 -0.54
CA LEU A 295 20.86 -13.28 -0.54
C LEU A 295 21.36 -13.04 0.88
N LYS A 296 22.46 -13.71 1.23
CA LYS A 296 23.06 -13.60 2.56
C LYS A 296 24.16 -12.54 2.55
N PRO A 297 24.34 -11.78 3.64
CA PRO A 297 25.48 -10.88 3.76
C PRO A 297 26.79 -11.67 3.70
N ILE A 298 27.79 -11.16 3.00
CA ILE A 298 29.10 -11.80 2.94
C ILE A 298 29.70 -11.92 4.35
N THR A 299 30.38 -13.03 4.63
CA THR A 299 31.08 -13.25 5.90
C THR A 299 32.54 -13.59 5.66
N GLN A 300 33.37 -13.36 6.68
CA GLN A 300 34.80 -13.69 6.59
C GLN A 300 35.04 -15.19 6.32
N TYR A 301 34.15 -16.05 6.81
CA TYR A 301 34.19 -17.49 6.52
C TYR A 301 34.01 -17.78 5.02
N ILE A 302 33.02 -17.14 4.38
CA ILE A 302 32.75 -17.35 2.95
C ILE A 302 33.92 -16.87 2.10
N ILE A 303 34.48 -15.70 2.43
CA ILE A 303 35.64 -15.13 1.74
C ILE A 303 36.82 -16.10 1.81
N ARG A 304 37.18 -16.56 3.02
CA ARG A 304 38.31 -17.48 3.21
C ARG A 304 38.11 -18.83 2.55
N LYS A 305 36.89 -19.36 2.56
CA LYS A 305 36.62 -20.72 2.09
C LYS A 305 36.38 -20.84 0.59
N TYR A 306 35.74 -19.84 -0.02
CA TYR A 306 35.24 -19.93 -1.40
C TYR A 306 35.83 -18.88 -2.34
N ILE A 307 36.49 -17.85 -1.83
CA ILE A 307 37.09 -16.78 -2.64
C ILE A 307 38.62 -16.95 -2.63
N LEU A 308 39.23 -16.89 -1.44
CA LEU A 308 40.69 -16.98 -1.28
C LEU A 308 41.26 -18.40 -1.41
N LYS A 309 40.42 -19.44 -1.36
CA LYS A 309 40.83 -20.85 -1.50
C LYS A 309 40.69 -21.36 -2.94
N LYS A 310 40.41 -20.48 -3.91
CA LYS A 310 40.26 -20.86 -5.32
C LYS A 310 41.61 -20.91 -6.07
N GLU A 311 42.72 -20.81 -5.34
CA GLU A 311 44.08 -21.16 -5.78
C GLU A 311 44.40 -22.63 -5.47
#